data_AF-A0A4V5LY74-F1
#
_entry.id   AF-A0A4V5LY74-F1
#
_cell.length_a   1.000
_cell.length_b   1.000
_cell.length_c   1.000
_cell.angle_alpha   90.00
_cell.angle_beta   90.00
_cell.angle_gamma   90.00
#
_symmetry.space_group_name_H-M   'P 1'
#
loop_
_entity.id
_entity.type
_entity.pdbx_description
1 polymer ?
#
loop_
_entity_poly.entity_id
_entity_poly.type
_entity_poly.pdbx_seq_one_letter_code
_entity_poly.pdbx_strand_id
1 'polypeptide(L)'
;MKKISRRETVEDTNVKPEVVDFSQRLSGNLVIKCLLDRDLRNEFILNYSHFEKDGNRSILVQWINEHLTSSNNELLENIFDLSVNIDFYGLELLSKAEEIVSGRYYELTKLAVLDWVLFNSIKIEPLRFYTINCTAFKKTKQRLVKLQAAVNLTLYDDVHLSKVSTILMKEHYPTAFYRLVNSFDHMDDKKRQVFINLIENSFNTMLNKNVIHDLELKINEYR
;
A
#
# COMPACT_ATOMS: atom_id res chain seq x y z
N MET A 1 34.25 51.80 1.78
CA MET A 1 33.19 51.29 2.68
C MET A 1 31.88 52.03 2.40
N LYS A 2 30.87 51.33 1.87
CA LYS A 2 29.46 51.75 1.87
C LYS A 2 28.65 50.49 2.20
N LYS A 3 28.09 50.44 3.41
CA LYS A 3 27.14 49.39 3.82
C LYS A 3 25.78 49.75 3.22
N ILE A 4 25.27 48.92 2.32
CA ILE A 4 23.86 48.94 1.93
C ILE A 4 23.19 47.80 2.71
N SER A 5 22.43 48.18 3.73
CA SER A 5 21.54 47.30 4.47
C SER A 5 20.23 47.20 3.69
N ARG A 6 19.99 46.09 3.00
CA ARG A 6 18.64 45.70 2.59
C ARG A 6 18.16 44.59 3.52
N ARG A 7 17.47 44.99 4.59
CA ARG A 7 16.42 44.15 5.16
C ARG A 7 15.23 44.31 4.24
N GLU A 8 15.11 43.43 3.26
CA GLU A 8 13.82 43.20 2.63
C GLU A 8 12.99 42.45 3.66
N THR A 9 11.99 43.15 4.18
CA THR A 9 10.86 42.58 4.91
C THR A 9 10.23 41.53 4.01
N VAL A 10 10.37 40.27 4.38
CA VAL A 10 9.54 39.19 3.84
C VAL A 10 8.13 39.51 4.29
N GLU A 11 7.30 39.99 3.36
CA GLU A 11 5.86 40.05 3.57
C GLU A 11 5.41 38.62 3.84
N ASP A 12 4.97 38.35 5.06
CA ASP A 12 4.13 37.20 5.38
C ASP A 12 2.86 37.35 4.55
N THR A 13 2.91 36.89 3.30
CA THR A 13 1.70 36.56 2.56
C THR A 13 1.05 35.45 3.36
N ASN A 14 0.01 35.84 4.11
CA ASN A 14 -0.91 34.96 4.81
C ASN A 14 -1.70 34.18 3.75
N VAL A 15 -1.00 33.29 3.03
CA VAL A 15 -1.58 32.38 2.05
C VAL A 15 -2.37 31.39 2.88
N LYS A 16 -3.69 31.57 2.90
CA LYS A 16 -4.58 30.53 3.44
C LYS A 16 -4.20 29.22 2.73
N PRO A 17 -4.02 28.10 3.46
CA PRO A 17 -3.80 26.82 2.83
C PRO A 17 -4.95 26.59 1.84
N GLU A 18 -4.58 26.47 0.57
CA GLU A 18 -5.53 26.18 -0.49
C GLU A 18 -6.07 24.78 -0.24
N VAL A 19 -7.33 24.69 0.18
CA VAL A 19 -8.01 23.42 0.41
C VAL A 19 -8.22 22.77 -0.95
N VAL A 20 -7.55 21.65 -1.19
CA VAL A 20 -7.71 20.88 -2.43
C VAL A 20 -8.89 19.93 -2.25
N ASP A 21 -9.90 20.06 -3.12
CA ASP A 21 -11.06 19.16 -3.14
C ASP A 21 -10.78 17.92 -4.00
N PHE A 22 -10.41 16.81 -3.36
CA PHE A 22 -10.12 15.54 -4.03
C PHE A 22 -11.37 14.82 -4.59
N SER A 23 -12.58 15.35 -4.35
CA SER A 23 -13.81 14.84 -4.96
C SER A 23 -14.01 15.33 -6.40
N GLN A 24 -13.25 16.33 -6.84
CA GLN A 24 -13.30 16.90 -8.19
C GLN A 24 -12.08 16.49 -9.01
N ARG A 25 -12.18 16.54 -10.34
CA ARG A 25 -11.03 16.30 -11.22
C ARG A 25 -9.99 17.41 -11.05
N LEU A 26 -8.74 17.03 -10.88
CA LEU A 26 -7.63 17.97 -10.76
C LEU A 26 -6.96 18.21 -12.12
N SER A 27 -6.51 19.46 -12.33
CA SER A 27 -5.64 19.78 -13.45
C SER A 27 -4.23 19.23 -13.22
N GLY A 28 -3.45 19.04 -14.29
CA GLY A 28 -2.07 18.55 -14.19
C GLY A 28 -1.19 19.39 -13.26
N ASN A 29 -1.37 20.71 -13.21
CA ASN A 29 -0.62 21.59 -12.30
C ASN A 29 -0.95 21.32 -10.82
N LEU A 30 -2.23 21.08 -10.51
CA LEU A 30 -2.63 20.72 -9.14
C LEU A 30 -2.15 19.32 -8.77
N VAL A 31 -2.16 18.36 -9.71
CA VAL A 31 -1.56 17.03 -9.48
C VAL A 31 -0.08 17.16 -9.15
N ILE A 32 0.70 17.94 -9.91
CA ILE A 32 2.11 18.17 -9.63
C ILE A 32 2.30 18.81 -8.25
N LYS A 33 1.49 19.81 -7.89
CA LYS A 33 1.53 20.43 -6.57
C LYS A 33 1.30 19.40 -5.46
N CYS A 34 0.27 18.57 -5.59
CA CYS A 34 0.00 17.49 -4.64
C CYS A 34 1.16 16.49 -4.54
N LEU A 35 1.81 16.15 -5.65
CA LEU A 35 2.94 15.21 -5.65
C LEU A 35 4.22 15.78 -5.03
N LEU A 36 4.43 17.09 -5.08
CA LEU A 36 5.63 17.74 -4.53
C LEU A 36 5.51 18.04 -3.04
N ASP A 37 4.31 18.42 -2.60
CA ASP A 37 4.02 18.69 -1.19
C ASP A 37 3.81 17.37 -0.43
N ARG A 38 4.53 17.19 0.69
CA ARG A 38 4.48 15.93 1.45
C ARG A 38 3.12 15.66 2.07
N ASP A 39 2.51 16.67 2.66
CA ASP A 39 1.27 16.51 3.40
C ASP A 39 0.11 16.30 2.42
N LEU A 40 0.11 17.05 1.32
CA LEU A 40 -0.89 16.88 0.26
C LEU A 40 -0.72 15.57 -0.52
N ARG A 41 0.50 15.05 -0.68
CA ARG A 41 0.74 13.82 -1.45
C ARG A 41 0.02 12.62 -0.86
N ASN A 42 0.10 12.44 0.46
CA ASN A 42 -0.53 11.31 1.13
C ASN A 42 -2.06 11.42 1.05
N GLU A 43 -2.61 12.63 1.26
CA GLU A 43 -4.06 12.86 1.13
C GLU A 43 -4.55 12.66 -0.31
N PHE A 44 -3.76 13.10 -1.30
CA PHE A 44 -4.05 12.92 -2.71
C PHE A 44 -4.09 11.45 -3.09
N ILE A 45 -3.07 10.68 -2.72
CA ILE A 45 -2.99 9.24 -3.02
C ILE A 45 -4.14 8.48 -2.35
N LEU A 46 -4.51 8.83 -1.12
CA LEU A 46 -5.55 8.13 -0.38
C LEU A 46 -6.97 8.47 -0.85
N ASN A 47 -7.24 9.75 -1.16
CA ASN A 47 -8.61 10.25 -1.29
C ASN A 47 -9.01 10.60 -2.73
N TYR A 48 -8.07 10.74 -3.66
CA TYR A 48 -8.39 11.12 -5.02
C TYR A 48 -9.00 9.96 -5.80
N SER A 49 -10.21 10.15 -6.32
CA SER A 49 -10.99 9.07 -6.97
C SER A 49 -10.98 9.12 -8.50
N HIS A 50 -10.32 10.11 -9.11
CA HIS A 50 -10.39 10.38 -10.56
C HIS A 50 -9.10 10.04 -11.32
N PHE A 51 -8.19 9.24 -10.75
CA PHE A 51 -6.91 8.84 -11.35
C PHE A 51 -7.00 8.35 -12.80
N GLU A 52 -8.07 7.64 -13.16
CA GLU A 52 -8.27 7.10 -14.52
C GLU A 52 -8.98 8.08 -15.48
N LYS A 53 -9.59 9.15 -14.95
CA LYS A 53 -10.60 9.96 -15.66
C LYS A 53 -10.11 11.36 -16.01
N ASP A 54 -9.06 11.84 -15.37
CA ASP A 54 -8.59 13.22 -15.47
C ASP A 54 -7.53 13.44 -16.58
N GLY A 55 -7.02 12.37 -17.17
CA GLY A 55 -6.01 12.42 -18.23
C GLY A 55 -4.58 12.68 -17.73
N ASN A 56 -4.33 12.66 -16.42
CA ASN A 56 -3.02 12.99 -15.84
C ASN A 56 -2.07 11.78 -15.72
N ARG A 57 -2.45 10.61 -16.22
CA ARG A 57 -1.68 9.36 -16.06
C ARG A 57 -0.21 9.48 -16.48
N SER A 58 0.09 10.19 -17.57
CA SER A 58 1.48 10.37 -18.03
C SER A 58 2.35 11.14 -17.02
N ILE A 59 1.78 12.16 -16.36
CA ILE A 59 2.46 12.96 -15.32
C ILE A 59 2.77 12.06 -14.11
N LEU A 60 1.80 11.25 -13.69
CA LEU A 60 1.93 10.34 -12.54
C LEU A 60 2.99 9.26 -12.80
N VAL A 61 2.97 8.65 -13.98
CA VAL A 61 3.98 7.65 -14.39
C VAL A 61 5.37 8.27 -14.47
N GLN A 62 5.49 9.49 -15.03
CA GLN A 62 6.76 10.20 -15.08
C GLN A 62 7.31 10.43 -13.66
N TRP A 63 6.48 10.94 -12.76
CA TRP A 63 6.89 11.18 -11.37
C TRP A 63 7.33 9.90 -10.66
N ILE A 64 6.61 8.79 -10.84
CA ILE A 64 7.00 7.47 -10.31
C ILE A 64 8.42 7.10 -10.79
N ASN A 65 8.66 7.16 -12.10
CA ASN A 65 9.93 6.75 -12.68
C ASN A 65 11.09 7.64 -12.21
N GLU A 66 10.88 8.95 -12.07
CA GLU A 66 11.88 9.90 -11.58
C GLU A 66 12.28 9.62 -10.12
N HIS A 67 11.37 9.13 -9.30
CA HIS A 67 11.57 8.99 -7.85
C HIS A 67 11.81 7.56 -7.37
N LEU A 68 11.70 6.56 -8.26
CA LEU A 68 11.83 5.13 -7.91
C LEU A 68 13.20 4.76 -7.33
N THR A 69 14.25 5.50 -7.70
CA THR A 69 15.62 5.28 -7.20
C THR A 69 15.84 5.82 -5.79
N SER A 70 14.85 6.51 -5.20
CA SER A 70 14.92 7.06 -3.85
C SER A 70 15.19 5.98 -2.80
N SER A 71 15.90 6.38 -1.74
CA SER A 71 16.08 5.59 -0.52
C SER A 71 15.09 5.97 0.59
N ASN A 72 14.23 6.98 0.35
CA ASN A 72 13.22 7.42 1.30
C ASN A 72 12.03 6.43 1.32
N ASN A 73 11.81 5.77 2.46
CA ASN A 73 10.76 4.76 2.64
C ASN A 73 9.35 5.30 2.37
N GLU A 74 8.99 6.46 2.92
CA GLU A 74 7.66 7.06 2.74
C GLU A 74 7.40 7.46 1.28
N LEU A 75 8.44 7.91 0.57
CA LEU A 75 8.31 8.20 -0.86
C LEU A 75 8.09 6.91 -1.66
N LEU A 76 8.79 5.82 -1.30
CA LEU A 76 8.60 4.53 -1.93
C LEU A 76 7.21 3.95 -1.65
N GLU A 77 6.72 4.04 -0.41
CA GLU A 77 5.33 3.68 -0.05
C GLU A 77 4.33 4.38 -0.97
N ASN A 78 4.43 5.71 -1.07
CA ASN A 78 3.60 6.52 -1.96
C ASN A 78 3.70 6.12 -3.44
N ILE A 79 4.90 5.77 -3.93
CA ILE A 79 5.09 5.31 -5.30
C ILE A 79 4.32 4.01 -5.57
N PHE A 80 4.43 3.04 -4.66
CA PHE A 80 3.73 1.76 -4.82
C PHE A 80 2.22 1.93 -4.72
N ASP A 81 1.72 2.70 -3.76
CA ASP A 81 0.28 2.99 -3.62
C ASP A 81 -0.27 3.74 -4.84
N LEU A 82 0.42 4.77 -5.30
CA LEU A 82 0.03 5.52 -6.50
C LEU A 82 -0.01 4.61 -7.73
N SER A 83 0.95 3.71 -7.88
CA SER A 83 1.00 2.81 -9.02
C SER A 83 -0.17 1.81 -9.04
N VAL A 84 -0.71 1.42 -7.88
CA VAL A 84 -1.97 0.67 -7.79
C VAL A 84 -3.13 1.53 -8.28
N ASN A 85 -3.25 2.77 -7.77
CA ASN A 85 -4.35 3.68 -8.09
C ASN A 85 -4.45 4.07 -9.57
N ILE A 86 -3.33 4.07 -10.31
CA ILE A 86 -3.29 4.42 -11.75
C ILE A 86 -3.17 3.20 -12.68
N ASP A 87 -3.30 2.00 -12.11
CA ASP A 87 -3.04 0.71 -12.76
C ASP A 87 -1.74 0.71 -13.59
N PHE A 88 -0.62 1.09 -12.96
CA PHE A 88 0.69 1.14 -13.60
C PHE A 88 1.59 0.00 -13.13
N TYR A 89 2.09 -0.74 -14.11
CA TYR A 89 3.09 -1.78 -13.95
C TYR A 89 4.32 -1.44 -14.80
N GLY A 90 5.51 -1.59 -14.21
CA GLY A 90 6.81 -1.38 -14.87
C GLY A 90 7.85 -2.38 -14.38
N LEU A 91 8.79 -2.76 -15.25
CA LEU A 91 9.86 -3.70 -14.88
C LEU A 91 10.78 -3.12 -13.81
N GLU A 92 11.00 -1.81 -13.85
CA GLU A 92 11.78 -1.07 -12.88
C GLU A 92 11.12 -1.11 -11.49
N LEU A 93 9.78 -0.97 -11.43
CA LEU A 93 9.01 -1.13 -10.19
C LEU A 93 9.16 -2.54 -9.62
N LEU A 94 9.11 -3.56 -10.48
CA LEU A 94 9.30 -4.95 -10.06
C LEU A 94 10.72 -5.17 -9.51
N SER A 95 11.75 -4.67 -10.18
CA SER A 95 13.13 -4.73 -9.68
C SER A 95 13.29 -4.00 -8.34
N LYS A 96 12.63 -2.85 -8.18
CA LYS A 96 12.64 -2.11 -6.91
C LYS A 96 11.90 -2.88 -5.81
N ALA A 97 10.79 -3.53 -6.13
CA ALA A 97 10.06 -4.39 -5.20
C ALA A 97 10.95 -5.53 -4.68
N GLU A 98 11.66 -6.24 -5.58
CA GLU A 98 12.63 -7.30 -5.24
C GLU A 98 13.75 -6.79 -4.31
N GLU A 99 14.27 -5.60 -4.60
CA GLU A 99 15.26 -4.92 -3.75
C GLU A 99 14.69 -4.64 -2.35
N ILE A 100 13.48 -4.10 -2.26
CA ILE A 100 12.83 -3.72 -0.99
C ILE A 100 12.57 -4.93 -0.10
N VAL A 101 11.96 -6.00 -0.64
CA VAL A 101 11.65 -7.19 0.17
C VAL A 101 12.91 -7.85 0.71
N SER A 102 13.99 -7.87 -0.09
CA SER A 102 15.26 -8.52 0.27
C SER A 102 16.18 -7.65 1.13
N GLY A 103 16.02 -6.33 1.08
CA GLY A 103 16.88 -5.34 1.73
C GLY A 103 16.47 -4.93 3.16
N ARG A 104 17.11 -3.87 3.65
CA ARG A 104 16.89 -3.27 4.99
C ARG A 104 15.92 -2.09 4.95
N TYR A 105 14.74 -2.32 4.38
CA TYR A 105 13.65 -1.33 4.33
C TYR A 105 12.70 -1.47 5.52
N TYR A 106 11.90 -0.43 5.77
CA TYR A 106 10.95 -0.38 6.88
C TYR A 106 9.80 -1.38 6.68
N GLU A 107 9.11 -1.71 7.78
CA GLU A 107 8.00 -2.66 7.74
C GLU A 107 6.91 -2.18 6.77
N LEU A 108 6.50 -0.92 6.87
CA LEU A 108 5.45 -0.33 6.05
C LEU A 108 5.80 -0.33 4.55
N THR A 109 7.01 0.08 4.17
CA THR A 109 7.52 -0.05 2.79
C THR A 109 7.43 -1.46 2.25
N LYS A 110 7.79 -2.46 3.06
CA LYS A 110 7.70 -3.86 2.64
C LYS A 110 6.26 -4.32 2.48
N LEU A 111 5.36 -3.84 3.34
CA LEU A 111 3.93 -4.14 3.23
C LEU A 111 3.32 -3.51 1.98
N ALA A 112 3.59 -2.23 1.70
CA ALA A 112 3.15 -1.55 0.49
C ALA A 112 3.62 -2.28 -0.78
N VAL A 113 4.88 -2.74 -0.80
CA VAL A 113 5.40 -3.57 -1.89
C VAL A 113 4.66 -4.90 -2.01
N LEU A 114 4.40 -5.60 -0.91
CA LEU A 114 3.71 -6.89 -0.96
C LEU A 114 2.24 -6.74 -1.38
N ASP A 115 1.60 -5.64 -1.01
CA ASP A 115 0.24 -5.28 -1.47
C ASP A 115 0.24 -4.98 -2.98
N TRP A 116 1.22 -4.21 -3.46
CA TRP A 116 1.42 -3.98 -4.88
C TRP A 116 1.70 -5.28 -5.67
N VAL A 117 2.52 -6.18 -5.13
CA VAL A 117 2.82 -7.48 -5.75
C VAL A 117 1.56 -8.33 -5.86
N LEU A 118 0.70 -8.33 -4.84
CA LEU A 118 -0.58 -9.03 -4.86
C LEU A 118 -1.51 -8.45 -5.93
N PHE A 119 -1.67 -7.13 -5.94
CA PHE A 119 -2.50 -6.41 -6.91
C PHE A 119 -2.06 -6.71 -8.35
N ASN A 120 -0.75 -6.73 -8.60
CA ASN A 120 -0.17 -7.00 -9.92
C ASN A 120 0.08 -8.50 -10.19
N SER A 121 -0.48 -9.41 -9.40
CA SER A 121 -0.20 -10.86 -9.48
C SER A 121 -0.42 -11.46 -10.88
N ILE A 122 -1.42 -10.98 -11.63
CA ILE A 122 -1.70 -11.42 -13.01
C ILE A 122 -0.64 -10.90 -14.01
N LYS A 123 -0.03 -9.75 -13.72
CA LYS A 123 0.98 -9.09 -14.58
C LYS A 123 2.41 -9.60 -14.30
N ILE A 124 2.64 -10.20 -13.13
CA ILE A 124 3.95 -10.73 -12.70
C ILE A 124 4.07 -12.20 -13.10
N GLU A 125 5.22 -12.59 -13.66
CA GLU A 125 5.51 -14.00 -13.94
C GLU A 125 5.38 -14.86 -12.65
N PRO A 126 4.66 -16.00 -12.69
CA PRO A 126 4.40 -16.83 -11.51
C PRO A 126 5.64 -17.16 -10.66
N LEU A 127 6.74 -17.53 -11.31
CA LEU A 127 7.99 -17.87 -10.61
C LEU A 127 8.60 -16.66 -9.88
N ARG A 128 8.53 -15.47 -10.49
CA ARG A 128 9.00 -14.22 -9.88
C ARG A 128 8.12 -13.81 -8.71
N PHE A 129 6.79 -13.86 -8.89
CA PHE A 129 5.82 -13.62 -7.82
C PHE A 129 6.10 -14.52 -6.61
N TYR A 130 6.28 -15.83 -6.86
CA TYR A 130 6.57 -16.81 -5.83
C TYR A 130 7.90 -16.51 -5.11
N THR A 131 8.93 -16.16 -5.88
CA THR A 131 10.27 -15.85 -5.36
C THR A 131 10.29 -14.62 -4.46
N ILE A 132 9.59 -13.55 -4.85
CA ILE A 132 9.47 -12.31 -4.08
C ILE A 132 8.82 -12.60 -2.72
N ASN A 133 7.67 -13.27 -2.72
CA ASN A 133 6.94 -13.56 -1.49
C ASN A 133 7.70 -14.56 -0.60
N CYS A 134 8.32 -15.60 -1.17
CA CYS A 134 9.19 -16.50 -0.42
C CYS A 134 10.38 -15.76 0.22
N THR A 135 10.95 -14.80 -0.48
CA THR A 135 12.05 -13.97 0.03
C THR A 135 11.59 -13.15 1.22
N ALA A 136 10.46 -12.45 1.10
CA ALA A 136 9.88 -11.68 2.19
C ALA A 136 9.58 -12.56 3.42
N PHE A 137 8.90 -13.70 3.21
CA PHE A 137 8.53 -14.65 4.27
C PHE A 137 9.74 -15.19 5.04
N LYS A 138 10.82 -15.55 4.33
CA LYS A 138 12.01 -16.16 4.93
C LYS A 138 12.97 -15.16 5.56
N LYS A 139 13.19 -14.00 4.93
CA LYS A 139 14.26 -13.07 5.32
C LYS A 139 13.84 -12.03 6.35
N THR A 140 12.55 -11.68 6.45
CA THR A 140 12.12 -10.67 7.41
C THR A 140 11.94 -11.25 8.83
N LYS A 141 12.06 -10.41 9.86
CA LYS A 141 11.62 -10.71 11.23
C LYS A 141 10.24 -10.11 11.55
N GLN A 142 9.77 -9.20 10.72
CA GLN A 142 8.51 -8.49 10.86
C GLN A 142 7.32 -9.43 10.61
N ARG A 143 6.44 -9.55 11.60
CA ARG A 143 5.37 -10.55 11.57
C ARG A 143 4.30 -10.23 10.53
N LEU A 144 3.93 -8.96 10.37
CA LEU A 144 2.93 -8.55 9.39
C LEU A 144 3.44 -8.78 7.96
N VAL A 145 4.72 -8.56 7.70
CA VAL A 145 5.34 -8.84 6.39
C VAL A 145 5.31 -10.34 6.09
N LYS A 146 5.58 -11.19 7.09
CA LYS A 146 5.43 -12.65 6.93
C LYS A 146 3.99 -13.05 6.66
N LEU A 147 3.04 -12.44 7.37
CA LEU A 147 1.62 -12.69 7.16
C LEU A 147 1.23 -12.35 5.72
N GLN A 148 1.51 -11.12 5.26
CA GLN A 148 1.17 -10.71 3.89
C GLN A 148 1.83 -11.62 2.85
N ALA A 149 3.12 -11.92 3.01
CA ALA A 149 3.81 -12.81 2.09
C ALA A 149 3.19 -14.23 2.06
N ALA A 150 2.77 -14.76 3.21
CA ALA A 150 2.08 -16.05 3.27
C ALA A 150 0.69 -15.98 2.63
N VAL A 151 -0.06 -14.89 2.86
CA VAL A 151 -1.35 -14.61 2.22
C VAL A 151 -1.20 -14.59 0.70
N ASN A 152 -0.23 -13.85 0.18
CA ASN A 152 0.08 -13.81 -1.25
C ASN A 152 0.45 -15.19 -1.81
N LEU A 153 1.19 -16.02 -1.07
CA LEU A 153 1.56 -17.37 -1.52
C LEU A 153 0.36 -18.33 -1.55
N THR A 154 -0.73 -18.03 -0.83
CA THR A 154 -1.95 -18.86 -0.91
C THR A 154 -2.63 -18.81 -2.27
N LEU A 155 -2.31 -17.83 -3.14
CA LEU A 155 -2.77 -17.87 -4.52
C LEU A 155 -2.25 -19.11 -5.27
N TYR A 156 -1.11 -19.66 -4.86
CA TYR A 156 -0.42 -20.74 -5.58
C TYR A 156 -0.44 -22.09 -4.86
N ASP A 157 -0.49 -22.11 -3.52
CA ASP A 157 -0.51 -23.38 -2.78
C ASP A 157 -1.30 -23.31 -1.46
N ASP A 158 -1.80 -24.47 -1.04
CA ASP A 158 -2.52 -24.65 0.22
C ASP A 158 -1.59 -24.81 1.44
N VAL A 159 -0.27 -24.95 1.23
CA VAL A 159 0.70 -25.07 2.33
C VAL A 159 0.76 -23.76 3.12
N HIS A 160 0.73 -22.64 2.41
CA HIS A 160 0.74 -21.32 3.02
C HIS A 160 -0.60 -20.96 3.69
N LEU A 161 -1.71 -21.59 3.31
CA LEU A 161 -2.99 -21.47 4.02
C LEU A 161 -2.84 -21.84 5.50
N SER A 162 -2.24 -23.01 5.77
CA SER A 162 -1.95 -23.46 7.15
C SER A 162 -1.02 -22.51 7.91
N LYS A 163 -0.05 -21.90 7.21
CA LYS A 163 0.86 -20.91 7.81
C LYS A 163 0.15 -19.63 8.20
N VAL A 164 -0.73 -19.11 7.34
CA VAL A 164 -1.56 -17.94 7.65
C VAL A 164 -2.44 -18.23 8.86
N SER A 165 -3.13 -19.38 8.88
CA SER A 165 -3.96 -19.78 10.02
C SER A 165 -3.18 -19.83 11.33
N THR A 166 -1.96 -20.38 11.31
CA THR A 166 -1.08 -20.44 12.48
C THR A 166 -0.66 -19.05 12.96
N ILE A 167 -0.40 -18.11 12.05
CA ILE A 167 -0.03 -16.74 12.39
C ILE A 167 -1.23 -16.02 13.04
N LEU A 168 -2.42 -16.14 12.45
CA LEU A 168 -3.64 -15.45 12.92
C LEU A 168 -4.15 -15.97 14.26
N MET A 169 -4.06 -17.29 14.52
CA MET A 169 -4.44 -17.87 15.83
C MET A 169 -3.63 -17.31 17.00
N LYS A 170 -2.43 -16.79 16.75
CA LYS A 170 -1.56 -16.18 17.77
C LYS A 170 -1.67 -14.67 17.78
N GLU A 171 -2.56 -14.09 17.00
CA GLU A 171 -2.59 -12.65 16.75
C GLU A 171 -3.53 -11.93 17.69
N HIS A 172 -3.02 -10.86 18.28
CA HIS A 172 -3.76 -10.03 19.23
C HIS A 172 -4.19 -8.70 18.58
N TYR A 173 -3.51 -8.31 17.50
CA TYR A 173 -3.74 -7.05 16.83
C TYR A 173 -4.68 -7.21 15.63
N PRO A 174 -5.74 -6.38 15.54
CA PRO A 174 -6.70 -6.41 14.43
C PRO A 174 -6.08 -6.23 13.05
N THR A 175 -4.96 -5.52 12.95
CA THR A 175 -4.29 -5.17 11.69
C THR A 175 -4.06 -6.39 10.79
N ALA A 176 -3.70 -7.53 11.37
CA ALA A 176 -3.49 -8.76 10.62
C ALA A 176 -4.77 -9.27 9.91
N PHE A 177 -5.91 -9.14 10.58
CA PHE A 177 -7.21 -9.56 10.06
C PHE A 177 -7.65 -8.62 8.93
N TYR A 178 -7.46 -7.31 9.07
CA TYR A 178 -7.73 -6.35 8.00
C TYR A 178 -6.89 -6.62 6.75
N ARG A 179 -5.61 -6.99 6.89
CA ARG A 179 -4.78 -7.33 5.75
C ARG A 179 -5.29 -8.56 5.00
N LEU A 180 -5.80 -9.54 5.74
CA LEU A 180 -6.40 -10.73 5.16
C LEU A 180 -7.67 -10.37 4.37
N VAL A 181 -8.56 -9.58 4.96
CA VAL A 181 -9.79 -9.11 4.33
C VAL A 181 -9.49 -8.29 3.06
N ASN A 182 -8.54 -7.37 3.12
CA ASN A 182 -8.11 -6.58 1.95
C ASN A 182 -7.49 -7.44 0.82
N SER A 183 -7.16 -8.69 1.09
CA SER A 183 -6.62 -9.62 0.08
C SER A 183 -7.71 -10.51 -0.54
N PHE A 184 -8.97 -10.44 -0.08
CA PHE A 184 -10.05 -11.34 -0.49
C PHE A 184 -10.46 -11.22 -1.96
N ASP A 185 -10.36 -10.01 -2.54
CA ASP A 185 -10.61 -9.78 -3.96
C ASP A 185 -9.65 -10.55 -4.88
N HIS A 186 -8.50 -10.95 -4.35
CA HIS A 186 -7.46 -11.68 -5.09
C HIS A 186 -7.50 -13.20 -4.83
N MET A 187 -8.45 -13.68 -4.02
CA MET A 187 -8.55 -15.10 -3.66
C MET A 187 -9.73 -15.78 -4.36
N ASP A 188 -9.57 -17.09 -4.61
CA ASP A 188 -10.70 -17.95 -4.96
C ASP A 188 -11.67 -18.11 -3.78
N ASP A 189 -12.95 -18.36 -4.08
CA ASP A 189 -14.01 -18.42 -3.07
C ASP A 189 -13.73 -19.47 -1.99
N LYS A 190 -13.12 -20.60 -2.36
CA LYS A 190 -12.83 -21.68 -1.40
C LYS A 190 -11.85 -21.22 -0.33
N LYS A 191 -10.74 -20.58 -0.73
CA LYS A 191 -9.75 -20.04 0.22
C LYS A 191 -10.33 -18.87 1.00
N ARG A 192 -11.09 -17.99 0.35
CA ARG A 192 -11.79 -16.88 1.01
C ARG A 192 -12.67 -17.38 2.15
N GLN A 193 -13.49 -18.41 1.91
CA GLN A 193 -14.35 -19.01 2.93
C GLN A 193 -13.57 -19.66 4.08
N VAL A 194 -12.43 -20.29 3.82
CA VAL A 194 -11.57 -20.80 4.91
C VAL A 194 -11.11 -19.66 5.81
N PHE A 195 -10.71 -18.53 5.24
CA PHE A 195 -10.26 -17.38 6.00
C PHE A 195 -11.38 -16.66 6.73
N ILE A 196 -12.56 -16.50 6.12
CA ILE A 196 -13.76 -15.97 6.78
C ILE A 196 -14.05 -16.75 8.06
N ASN A 197 -14.15 -18.08 7.95
CA ASN A 197 -14.38 -18.95 9.11
C ASN A 197 -13.29 -18.80 10.17
N LEU A 198 -12.03 -18.61 9.77
CA LEU A 198 -10.94 -18.42 10.70
C LEU A 198 -11.02 -17.08 11.44
N ILE A 199 -11.37 -16.00 10.75
CA ILE A 199 -11.57 -14.68 11.35
C ILE A 199 -12.74 -14.76 12.35
N GLU A 200 -13.87 -15.35 11.97
CA GLU A 200 -15.06 -15.45 12.82
C GLU A 200 -14.78 -16.26 14.09
N ASN A 201 -14.06 -17.38 13.97
CA ASN A 201 -13.65 -18.18 15.13
C ASN A 201 -12.75 -17.39 16.10
N SER A 202 -12.03 -16.39 15.59
CA SER A 202 -11.16 -15.53 16.41
C SER A 202 -11.91 -14.42 17.14
N PHE A 203 -13.13 -14.06 16.74
CA PHE A 203 -13.92 -12.98 17.37
C PHE A 203 -14.17 -13.22 18.86
N ASN A 204 -14.37 -14.48 19.26
CA ASN A 204 -14.54 -14.85 20.66
C ASN A 204 -13.30 -14.52 21.53
N THR A 205 -12.14 -14.35 20.91
CA THR A 205 -10.87 -14.04 21.58
C THR A 205 -10.46 -12.57 21.44
N MET A 206 -11.11 -11.81 20.56
CA MET A 206 -10.85 -10.39 20.38
C MET A 206 -11.53 -9.57 21.47
N LEU A 207 -10.78 -8.64 22.09
CA LEU A 207 -11.29 -7.83 23.20
C LEU A 207 -12.13 -6.62 22.74
N ASN A 208 -11.95 -6.16 21.50
CA ASN A 208 -12.55 -4.92 21.01
C ASN A 208 -13.79 -5.18 20.14
N LYS A 209 -14.98 -4.94 20.70
CA LYS A 209 -16.28 -5.13 20.00
C LYS A 209 -16.45 -4.26 18.76
N ASN A 210 -15.89 -3.05 18.73
CA ASN A 210 -16.00 -2.16 17.57
C ASN A 210 -15.19 -2.71 16.38
N VAL A 211 -14.02 -3.28 16.66
CA VAL A 211 -13.20 -3.95 15.65
C VAL A 211 -13.91 -5.19 15.11
N ILE A 212 -14.51 -6.00 15.98
CA ILE A 212 -15.29 -7.17 15.56
C ILE A 212 -16.41 -6.72 14.62
N HIS A 213 -17.19 -5.70 15.01
CA HIS A 213 -18.27 -5.18 14.19
C HIS A 213 -17.79 -4.67 12.82
N ASP A 214 -16.69 -3.93 12.76
CA ASP A 214 -16.13 -3.44 11.50
C ASP A 214 -15.62 -4.60 10.61
N LEU A 215 -14.96 -5.60 11.20
CA LEU A 215 -14.55 -6.81 10.46
C LEU A 215 -15.75 -7.60 9.95
N GLU A 216 -16.82 -7.73 10.75
CA GLU A 216 -18.08 -8.37 10.33
C GLU A 216 -18.70 -7.66 9.13
N LEU A 217 -18.76 -6.32 9.16
CA LEU A 217 -19.28 -5.53 8.04
C LEU A 217 -18.49 -5.80 6.76
N LYS A 218 -17.16 -5.75 6.83
CA LYS A 218 -16.30 -6.02 5.67
C LYS A 218 -16.41 -7.47 5.18
N ILE A 219 -16.44 -8.44 6.07
CA ILE A 219 -16.58 -9.86 5.70
C ILE A 219 -17.92 -10.13 5.01
N ASN A 220 -18.99 -9.46 5.43
CA ASN A 220 -20.31 -9.62 4.82
C ASN A 220 -20.37 -9.16 3.36
N GLU A 221 -19.45 -8.30 2.91
CA GLU A 221 -19.34 -7.90 1.49
C GLU A 221 -18.90 -9.05 0.59
N TYR A 222 -18.31 -10.10 1.15
CA TYR A 222 -17.73 -11.25 0.43
C TYR A 222 -18.52 -12.56 0.61
N ARG A 223 -19.71 -12.50 1.21
CA ARG A 223 -20.62 -13.64 1.39
C ARG A 223 -21.66 -13.69 0.26
#